data_AF-A0A941DQU6-F1
#
_entry.id   AF-A0A941DQU6-F1
#
_cell.length_a   1.000
_cell.length_b   1.000
_cell.length_c   1.000
_cell.angle_alpha   90.00
_cell.angle_beta   90.00
_cell.angle_gamma   90.00
#
_symmetry.space_group_name_H-M   'P 1'
#
loop_
_entity.id
_entity.type
_entity.pdbx_description
1 polymer ?
#
loop_
_entity_poly.entity_id
_entity_poly.type
_entity_poly.pdbx_seq_one_letter_code
_entity_poly.pdbx_strand_id
1 'polypeptide(L)'
;KEDRATALLFGDAGTATALEYNEQAQPAYYVIGTDGGGARHLMVPRSPVRAEQQEDVRLSQLNPDYLYMDGAQVFNFTISSVPALVRQLLSFSGQTLESTEHFLFHQANAFMLRHIAKKLKIPADQFSLNLQRFGNTSSASIPLLLTDISRQTALRERVVMAGFG
;
A
#
# COMPACT_ATOMS: atom_id res chain seq x y z
N LYS A 1 2.04 10.06 26.74
CA LYS A 1 2.04 8.59 26.52
C LYS A 1 2.12 8.39 25.03
N GLU A 2 3.25 7.93 24.54
CA GLU A 2 3.56 7.82 23.10
C GLU A 2 2.86 6.61 22.50
N ASP A 3 2.20 6.81 21.35
CA ASP A 3 1.63 5.72 20.57
C ASP A 3 2.75 4.92 19.90
N ARG A 4 3.19 3.86 20.58
CA ARG A 4 4.28 2.99 20.12
C ARG A 4 3.93 2.20 18.85
N ALA A 5 2.65 2.02 18.55
CA ALA A 5 2.22 1.21 17.42
C ALA A 5 2.41 1.95 16.09
N THR A 6 2.14 3.26 16.07
CA THR A 6 2.34 4.10 14.88
C THR A 6 3.76 4.66 14.81
N ALA A 7 4.35 5.06 15.96
CA ALA A 7 5.67 5.70 16.00
C ALA A 7 6.82 4.83 15.45
N LEU A 8 6.70 3.50 15.53
CA LEU A 8 7.73 2.57 15.03
C LEU A 8 7.46 2.10 13.59
N LEU A 9 6.31 2.47 13.02
CA LEU A 9 5.87 1.96 11.72
C LEU A 9 6.14 2.93 10.58
N PHE A 10 5.88 4.22 10.78
CA PHE A 10 5.87 5.23 9.73
C PHE A 10 7.22 5.92 9.56
N GLY A 11 7.52 6.31 8.32
CA GLY A 11 8.64 7.18 7.97
C GLY A 11 8.23 8.19 6.91
N ASP A 12 9.09 9.18 6.66
CA ASP A 12 8.81 10.26 5.71
C ASP A 12 9.64 10.09 4.43
N ALA A 13 9.00 10.31 3.27
CA ALA A 13 9.68 10.35 1.98
C ALA A 13 8.92 11.22 0.97
N GLY A 14 9.65 11.77 0.00
CA GLY A 14 9.11 12.43 -1.17
C GLY A 14 9.66 11.80 -2.45
N THR A 15 8.83 11.72 -3.48
CA THR A 15 9.21 11.15 -4.79
C THR A 15 8.67 12.02 -5.92
N ALA A 16 9.39 12.08 -7.03
CA ALA A 16 8.92 12.72 -8.26
C ALA A 16 8.99 11.71 -9.40
N THR A 17 7.89 11.56 -10.14
CA THR A 17 7.80 10.71 -11.33
C THR A 17 7.51 11.59 -12.53
N ALA A 18 8.42 11.60 -13.51
CA ALA A 18 8.18 12.25 -14.78
C ALA A 18 7.53 11.26 -15.76
N LEU A 19 6.52 11.73 -16.49
CA LEU A 19 5.85 10.96 -17.55
C LEU A 19 5.98 11.73 -18.85
N GLU A 20 6.30 11.03 -19.93
CA GLU A 20 6.43 11.58 -21.27
C GLU A 20 5.55 10.79 -22.24
N TYR A 21 5.01 11.48 -23.25
CA TYR A 21 4.27 10.83 -24.31
C TYR A 21 5.17 9.91 -25.14
N ASN A 22 4.68 8.72 -25.44
CA ASN A 22 5.38 7.76 -26.28
C ASN A 22 4.35 6.99 -27.13
N GLU A 23 4.43 7.16 -28.46
CA GLU A 23 3.54 6.52 -29.44
C GLU A 23 3.64 4.98 -29.41
N GLN A 24 4.77 4.44 -28.96
CA GLN A 24 5.05 3.00 -28.89
C GLN A 24 4.80 2.43 -27.49
N ALA A 25 4.29 3.22 -26.54
CA ALA A 25 4.03 2.76 -25.19
C ALA A 25 2.95 1.67 -25.17
N GLN A 26 3.21 0.62 -24.40
CA GLN A 26 2.20 -0.40 -24.10
C GLN A 26 1.12 0.20 -23.19
N PRO A 27 -0.14 -0.27 -23.27
CA PRO A 27 -1.20 0.20 -22.39
C PRO A 27 -0.88 -0.07 -20.92
N ALA A 28 -1.15 0.92 -20.06
CA ALA A 28 -1.21 0.75 -18.62
C ALA A 28 -2.65 0.45 -18.20
N TYR A 29 -2.83 -0.61 -17.41
CA TYR A 29 -4.14 -1.06 -16.94
C TYR A 29 -4.32 -0.68 -15.48
N TYR A 30 -5.53 -0.27 -15.10
CA TYR A 30 -5.84 0.18 -13.76
C TYR A 30 -7.14 -0.44 -13.27
N VAL A 31 -7.14 -0.84 -12.00
CA VAL A 31 -8.34 -1.17 -11.23
C VAL A 31 -8.29 -0.33 -9.97
N ILE A 32 -9.37 0.39 -9.69
CA ILE A 32 -9.47 1.30 -8.55
C ILE A 32 -10.70 0.89 -7.73
N GLY A 33 -10.54 0.83 -6.41
CA GLY A 33 -11.60 0.48 -5.47
C GLY A 33 -11.68 1.50 -4.33
N THR A 34 -12.86 1.61 -3.72
CA THR A 34 -13.08 2.47 -2.55
C THR A 34 -14.17 1.87 -1.68
N ASP A 35 -13.91 1.80 -0.37
CA ASP A 35 -14.90 1.44 0.64
C ASP A 35 -14.84 2.42 1.81
N GLY A 36 -15.81 3.34 1.86
CA GLY A 36 -15.91 4.34 2.92
C GLY A 36 -16.29 3.76 4.29
N GLY A 37 -16.81 2.53 4.35
CA GLY A 37 -17.14 1.84 5.61
C GLY A 37 -15.90 1.63 6.49
N GLY A 38 -14.71 1.60 5.87
CA GLY A 38 -13.41 1.47 6.54
C GLY A 38 -12.92 2.72 7.26
N ALA A 39 -13.52 3.90 7.03
CA ALA A 39 -12.95 5.20 7.42
C ALA A 39 -12.61 5.32 8.92
N ARG A 40 -13.38 4.67 9.79
CA ARG A 40 -13.16 4.69 11.25
C ARG A 40 -12.00 3.82 11.72
N HIS A 41 -11.35 3.07 10.83
CA HIS A 41 -10.25 2.15 11.14
C HIS A 41 -8.88 2.73 10.80
N LEU A 42 -8.82 3.82 10.01
CA LEU A 42 -7.60 4.56 9.75
C LEU A 42 -7.94 6.04 9.51
N MET A 43 -7.71 6.89 10.50
CA MET A 43 -8.08 8.31 10.43
C MET A 43 -7.32 9.16 11.43
N VAL A 44 -7.28 10.47 11.22
CA VAL A 44 -7.04 11.43 12.29
C VAL A 44 -8.42 11.83 12.84
N PRO A 45 -8.77 11.46 14.10
CA PRO A 45 -10.13 11.64 14.60
C PRO A 45 -10.61 13.10 14.62
N ARG A 46 -9.75 14.01 15.07
CA ARG A 46 -10.04 15.45 15.03
C ARG A 46 -9.67 15.99 13.66
N SER A 47 -10.65 16.54 12.96
CA SER A 47 -10.45 17.25 11.71
C SER A 47 -11.19 18.58 11.77
N PRO A 48 -10.57 19.69 11.34
CA PRO A 48 -11.21 21.01 11.38
C PRO A 48 -12.47 21.11 10.49
N VAL A 49 -12.72 20.12 9.63
CA VAL A 49 -13.85 20.07 8.70
C VAL A 49 -14.86 18.96 9.01
N ARG A 50 -14.67 18.18 10.09
CA ARG A 50 -15.63 17.14 10.51
C ARG A 50 -16.26 17.53 11.85
N ALA A 51 -17.58 17.40 11.94
CA ALA A 51 -18.29 17.52 13.21
C ALA A 51 -17.79 16.48 14.22
N GLU A 52 -17.84 16.81 15.51
CA GLU A 52 -17.43 15.91 16.59
C GLU A 52 -18.11 14.55 16.44
N GLN A 53 -17.30 13.49 16.36
CA GLN A 53 -17.81 12.13 16.28
C GLN A 53 -18.43 11.71 17.61
N GLN A 54 -19.41 10.80 17.57
CA GLN A 54 -19.90 10.08 18.75
C GLN A 54 -18.73 9.50 19.55
N GLU A 55 -18.90 9.40 20.88
CA GLU A 55 -17.92 8.79 21.78
C GLU A 55 -17.53 7.39 21.30
N ASP A 56 -16.38 7.28 20.64
CA ASP A 56 -15.76 6.00 20.33
C ASP A 56 -14.81 5.62 21.48
N VAL A 57 -15.20 4.59 22.23
CA VAL A 57 -14.43 4.10 23.38
C VAL A 57 -12.99 3.74 22.99
N ARG A 58 -12.75 3.33 21.73
CA ARG A 58 -11.41 3.01 21.21
C ARG A 58 -10.47 4.23 21.18
N LEU A 59 -11.04 5.43 21.10
CA LEU A 59 -10.32 6.69 21.03
C LEU A 59 -10.14 7.35 22.41
N SER A 60 -10.83 6.86 23.44
CA SER A 60 -10.92 7.49 24.78
C SER A 60 -9.57 7.79 25.45
N GLN A 61 -8.51 7.05 25.12
CA GLN A 61 -7.17 7.22 25.68
C GLN A 61 -6.13 7.75 24.67
N LEU A 62 -6.56 8.12 23.47
CA LEU A 62 -5.69 8.57 22.39
C LEU A 62 -5.80 10.08 22.23
N ASN A 63 -4.72 10.71 21.74
CA ASN A 63 -4.82 12.09 21.30
C ASN A 63 -5.51 12.12 19.93
N PRO A 64 -6.68 12.75 19.80
CA PRO A 64 -7.44 12.77 18.55
C PRO A 64 -6.79 13.63 17.45
N ASP A 65 -5.72 14.37 17.74
CA ASP A 65 -4.92 15.09 16.74
C ASP A 65 -3.89 14.20 16.01
N TYR A 66 -3.71 12.95 16.48
CA TYR A 66 -2.79 12.00 15.86
C TYR A 66 -3.54 10.91 15.09
N LEU A 67 -2.79 10.22 14.22
CA LEU A 67 -3.29 9.09 13.45
C LEU A 67 -3.77 7.98 14.39
N TYR A 68 -5.02 7.59 14.23
CA TYR A 68 -5.59 6.37 14.78
C TYR A 68 -5.58 5.28 13.72
N MET A 69 -5.15 4.07 14.11
CA MET A 69 -5.20 2.88 13.28
C MET A 69 -5.71 1.67 14.07
N ASP A 70 -6.79 1.06 13.59
CA ASP A 70 -7.25 -0.25 14.00
C ASP A 70 -6.54 -1.33 13.16
N GLY A 71 -5.34 -1.71 13.61
CA GLY A 71 -4.45 -2.59 12.85
C GLY A 71 -5.07 -3.95 12.47
N ALA A 72 -5.99 -4.48 13.28
CA ALA A 72 -6.67 -5.73 12.99
C ALA A 72 -7.65 -5.59 11.82
N GLN A 73 -8.44 -4.51 11.81
CA GLN A 73 -9.39 -4.25 10.73
C GLN A 73 -8.69 -3.87 9.44
N VAL A 74 -7.63 -3.06 9.51
CA VAL A 74 -6.77 -2.77 8.35
C VAL A 74 -6.14 -4.04 7.80
N PHE A 75 -5.62 -4.94 8.65
CA PHE A 75 -5.08 -6.23 8.22
C PHE A 75 -6.13 -7.10 7.52
N ASN A 76 -7.32 -7.25 8.10
CA ASN A 76 -8.40 -8.05 7.53
C ASN A 76 -8.87 -7.52 6.17
N PHE A 77 -9.02 -6.19 6.05
CA PHE A 77 -9.29 -5.53 4.77
C PHE A 77 -8.19 -5.85 3.75
N THR A 78 -6.92 -5.66 4.11
CA THR A 78 -5.81 -5.84 3.17
C THR A 78 -5.69 -7.27 2.66
N ILE A 79 -5.73 -8.28 3.54
CA ILE A 79 -5.57 -9.69 3.14
C ILE A 79 -6.75 -10.22 2.30
N SER A 80 -7.90 -9.55 2.33
CA SER A 80 -9.07 -9.89 1.53
C SER A 80 -9.08 -9.13 0.20
N SER A 81 -8.96 -7.81 0.26
CA SER A 81 -9.10 -6.90 -0.89
C SER A 81 -7.91 -6.94 -1.85
N VAL A 82 -6.66 -6.92 -1.36
CA VAL A 82 -5.48 -6.79 -2.25
C VAL A 82 -5.30 -7.99 -3.17
N PRO A 83 -5.41 -9.25 -2.70
CA PRO A 83 -5.34 -10.39 -3.62
C PRO A 83 -6.46 -10.40 -4.67
N ALA A 84 -7.66 -9.93 -4.32
CA ALA A 84 -8.76 -9.80 -5.26
C ALA A 84 -8.46 -8.72 -6.31
N LEU A 85 -7.96 -7.56 -5.87
CA LEU A 85 -7.54 -6.45 -6.73
C LEU A 85 -6.49 -6.89 -7.76
N VAL A 86 -5.43 -7.58 -7.31
CA VAL A 86 -4.36 -8.07 -8.20
C VAL A 86 -4.92 -9.07 -9.23
N ARG A 87 -5.78 -10.01 -8.80
CA ARG A 87 -6.40 -10.97 -9.74
C ARG A 87 -7.33 -10.28 -10.74
N GLN A 88 -8.08 -9.27 -10.31
CA GLN A 88 -8.94 -8.49 -11.18
C GLN A 88 -8.12 -7.72 -12.22
N LEU A 89 -7.02 -7.09 -11.83
CA LEU A 89 -6.12 -6.38 -12.74
C LEU A 89 -5.52 -7.33 -13.79
N LEU A 90 -5.02 -8.49 -13.36
CA LEU A 90 -4.44 -9.49 -14.26
C LEU A 90 -5.49 -10.03 -15.24
N SER A 91 -6.69 -10.34 -14.75
CA SER A 91 -7.82 -10.75 -15.60
C SER A 91 -8.19 -9.67 -16.61
N PHE A 92 -8.33 -8.42 -16.17
CA PHE A 92 -8.69 -7.28 -17.02
C PHE A 92 -7.64 -6.98 -18.10
N SER A 93 -6.36 -7.14 -17.77
CA SER A 93 -5.24 -6.93 -18.70
C SER A 93 -4.92 -8.16 -19.57
N GLY A 94 -5.59 -9.29 -19.37
CA GLY A 94 -5.29 -10.55 -20.05
C GLY A 94 -3.91 -11.13 -19.70
N GLN A 95 -3.35 -10.77 -18.54
CA GLN A 95 -2.04 -11.20 -18.06
C GLN A 95 -2.15 -12.29 -17.00
N THR A 96 -1.03 -12.96 -16.71
CA THR A 96 -0.95 -13.96 -15.64
C THR A 96 0.08 -13.58 -14.59
N LEU A 97 0.00 -14.20 -13.40
CA LEU A 97 0.97 -14.00 -12.32
C LEU A 97 2.38 -14.37 -12.78
N GLU A 98 2.52 -15.47 -13.51
CA GLU A 98 3.79 -16.01 -14.02
C GLU A 98 4.45 -15.07 -15.05
N SER A 99 3.65 -14.25 -15.71
CA SER A 99 4.10 -13.29 -16.71
C SER A 99 4.56 -11.95 -16.12
N THR A 100 4.39 -11.78 -14.81
CA THR A 100 4.80 -10.59 -14.05
C THR A 100 6.18 -10.82 -13.45
N GLU A 101 7.08 -9.85 -13.59
CA GLU A 101 8.46 -9.95 -13.09
C GLU A 101 8.61 -9.28 -11.72
N HIS A 102 7.86 -8.21 -11.47
CA HIS A 102 7.90 -7.49 -10.20
C HIS A 102 6.51 -7.16 -9.66
N PHE A 103 6.31 -7.44 -8.37
CA PHE A 103 5.14 -7.03 -7.60
C PHE A 103 5.53 -5.96 -6.58
N LEU A 104 5.07 -4.73 -6.83
CA LEU A 104 5.36 -3.55 -6.01
C LEU A 104 4.13 -3.17 -5.19
N PHE A 105 4.13 -3.57 -3.93
CA PHE A 105 3.04 -3.29 -3.02
C PHE A 105 3.36 -2.08 -2.13
N HIS A 106 2.32 -1.35 -1.72
CA HIS A 106 2.44 -0.35 -0.67
C HIS A 106 3.15 -0.95 0.55
N GLN A 107 4.18 -0.27 1.06
CA GLN A 107 5.08 -0.81 2.10
C GLN A 107 4.47 -0.68 3.51
N ALA A 108 3.29 -1.25 3.72
CA ALA A 108 2.51 -1.09 4.95
C ALA A 108 3.19 -1.72 6.17
N ASN A 109 3.49 -3.02 6.09
CA ASN A 109 4.29 -3.77 7.05
C ASN A 109 4.72 -5.12 6.46
N ALA A 110 5.89 -5.64 6.85
CA ALA A 110 6.44 -6.85 6.25
C ALA A 110 5.60 -8.11 6.52
N PHE A 111 4.91 -8.17 7.66
CA PHE A 111 4.09 -9.33 8.03
C PHE A 111 2.89 -9.50 7.09
N MET A 112 2.14 -8.43 6.87
CA MET A 112 0.99 -8.35 5.97
C MET A 112 1.40 -8.59 4.52
N LEU A 113 2.50 -7.97 4.07
CA LEU A 113 2.97 -8.14 2.71
C LEU A 113 3.38 -9.58 2.40
N ARG A 114 4.07 -10.26 3.33
CA ARG A 114 4.38 -11.69 3.20
C ARG A 114 3.11 -12.56 3.13
N HIS A 115 2.05 -12.20 3.86
CA HIS A 115 0.76 -12.89 3.77
C HIS A 115 0.11 -12.72 2.41
N ILE A 116 0.11 -11.50 1.86
CA ILE A 116 -0.40 -11.23 0.51
C ILE A 116 0.38 -12.03 -0.53
N ALA A 117 1.71 -11.95 -0.50
CA ALA A 117 2.57 -12.67 -1.43
C ALA A 117 2.31 -14.18 -1.39
N LYS A 118 2.23 -14.77 -0.19
CA LYS A 118 1.89 -16.19 -0.01
C LYS A 118 0.51 -16.54 -0.56
N LYS A 119 -0.51 -15.71 -0.32
CA LYS A 119 -1.89 -15.94 -0.80
C LYS A 119 -2.02 -15.82 -2.32
N LEU A 120 -1.19 -14.97 -2.94
CA LEU A 120 -1.07 -14.85 -4.39
C LEU A 120 -0.11 -15.87 -5.00
N LYS A 121 0.64 -16.62 -4.19
CA LYS A 121 1.71 -17.55 -4.62
C LYS A 121 2.81 -16.84 -5.42
N ILE A 122 3.13 -15.60 -5.03
CA ILE A 122 4.21 -14.83 -5.65
C ILE A 122 5.56 -15.39 -5.19
N PRO A 123 6.48 -15.70 -6.12
CA PRO A 123 7.87 -16.06 -5.81
C PRO A 123 8.58 -14.98 -4.98
N ALA A 124 9.48 -15.40 -4.07
CA ALA A 124 10.13 -14.47 -3.14
C ALA A 124 11.07 -13.46 -3.81
N ASP A 125 11.60 -13.81 -4.99
CA ASP A 125 12.47 -12.98 -5.84
C ASP A 125 11.71 -11.93 -6.67
N GLN A 126 10.41 -12.13 -6.89
CA GLN A 126 9.54 -11.17 -7.60
C GLN A 126 8.88 -10.15 -6.67
N PHE A 127 9.05 -10.31 -5.35
CA PHE A 127 8.43 -9.49 -4.32
C PHE A 127 9.51 -8.78 -3.48
N SER A 128 9.52 -7.44 -3.54
CA SER A 128 10.56 -6.63 -2.91
C SER A 128 10.06 -5.85 -1.69
N LEU A 129 10.96 -5.66 -0.72
CA LEU A 129 10.73 -4.90 0.51
C LEU A 129 11.87 -3.91 0.75
N ASN A 130 11.53 -2.65 1.07
CA ASN A 130 12.49 -1.65 1.53
C ASN A 130 12.09 -0.95 2.84
N LEU A 131 10.98 -1.37 3.46
CA LEU A 131 10.50 -0.86 4.75
C LEU A 131 11.52 -0.97 5.89
N GLN A 132 12.49 -1.90 5.82
CA GLN A 132 13.58 -1.99 6.79
C GLN A 132 14.50 -0.76 6.80
N ARG A 133 14.50 0.03 5.73
CA ARG A 133 15.30 1.26 5.59
C ARG A 133 14.48 2.52 5.84
N PHE A 134 13.21 2.52 5.42
CA PHE A 134 12.39 3.74 5.34
C PHE A 134 11.09 3.70 6.16
N GLY A 135 10.74 2.54 6.71
CA GLY A 135 9.42 2.33 7.31
C GLY A 135 8.29 2.36 6.27
N ASN A 136 7.07 2.58 6.75
CA ASN A 136 5.90 2.86 5.93
C ASN A 136 5.89 4.35 5.57
N THR A 137 6.21 4.67 4.30
CA THR A 137 6.23 6.05 3.80
C THR A 137 4.95 6.45 3.06
N SER A 138 3.81 5.86 3.44
CA SER A 138 2.49 6.16 2.88
C SER A 138 2.48 6.11 1.34
N SER A 139 1.94 7.12 0.67
CA SER A 139 1.84 7.24 -0.79
C SER A 139 3.19 7.18 -1.52
N ALA A 140 4.27 7.60 -0.87
CA ALA A 140 5.62 7.56 -1.45
C ALA A 140 6.21 6.15 -1.52
N SER A 141 5.60 5.14 -0.86
CA SER A 141 6.25 3.84 -0.68
C SER A 141 6.50 3.06 -1.98
N ILE A 142 5.56 3.11 -2.92
CA ILE A 142 5.68 2.40 -4.20
C ILE A 142 6.72 3.06 -5.10
N PRO A 143 6.66 4.38 -5.38
CA PRO A 143 7.69 5.02 -6.18
C PRO A 143 9.06 4.97 -5.51
N LEU A 144 9.13 5.05 -4.17
CA LEU A 144 10.40 4.87 -3.45
C LEU A 144 10.98 3.47 -3.66
N LEU A 145 10.16 2.42 -3.55
CA LEU A 145 10.56 1.03 -3.85
C LEU A 145 11.01 0.88 -5.31
N LEU A 146 10.32 1.52 -6.26
CA LEU A 146 10.70 1.52 -7.67
C LEU A 146 12.11 2.07 -7.88
N THR A 147 12.51 3.11 -7.12
CA THR A 147 13.88 3.64 -7.21
C THR A 147 14.93 2.63 -6.75
N ASP A 148 14.66 1.82 -5.73
CA ASP A 148 15.57 0.79 -5.26
C ASP A 148 15.73 -0.34 -6.29
N ILE A 149 14.66 -0.73 -6.97
CA ILE A 149 14.66 -1.79 -7.99
C ILE A 149 15.36 -1.30 -9.27
N SER A 150 15.08 -0.08 -9.71
CA SER A 150 15.70 0.51 -10.91
C SER A 150 17.22 0.63 -10.85
N ARG A 151 17.80 0.62 -9.63
CA ARG A 151 19.25 0.61 -9.42
C ARG A 151 19.87 -0.78 -9.59
N GLN A 152 19.06 -1.82 -9.49
CA GLN A 152 19.49 -3.22 -9.54
C GLN A 152 19.27 -3.82 -10.93
N THR A 153 18.17 -3.46 -11.60
CA THR A 153 17.80 -3.99 -12.91
C THR A 153 17.32 -2.87 -13.84
N ALA A 154 17.48 -3.07 -15.15
CA ALA A 154 16.85 -2.19 -16.12
C ALA A 154 15.35 -2.51 -16.15
N LEU A 155 14.50 -1.58 -15.72
CA LEU A 155 13.03 -1.71 -15.71
C LEU A 155 12.42 -1.69 -17.13
N ARG A 156 12.76 -2.69 -17.95
CA ARG A 156 12.01 -3.04 -19.18
C ARG A 156 10.98 -4.13 -18.92
N GLU A 157 10.73 -4.38 -17.65
CA GLU A 157 10.05 -5.55 -17.12
C GLU A 157 8.56 -5.29 -16.87
N ARG A 158 7.76 -6.35 -16.80
CA ARG A 158 6.34 -6.24 -16.46
C ARG A 158 6.17 -6.12 -14.96
N VAL A 159 5.56 -5.00 -14.55
CA VAL A 159 5.37 -4.65 -13.14
C VAL A 159 3.90 -4.57 -12.79
N VAL A 160 3.51 -5.18 -11.68
CA VAL A 160 2.21 -4.97 -11.03
C VAL A 160 2.41 -4.12 -9.78
N MET A 161 1.68 -3.01 -9.70
CA MET A 161 1.69 -2.13 -8.53
C MET A 161 0.35 -2.21 -7.79
N ALA A 162 0.37 -2.27 -6.46
CA ALA A 162 -0.85 -2.23 -5.65
C ALA A 162 -0.71 -1.31 -4.44
N GLY A 163 -1.43 -0.18 -4.49
CA GLY A 163 -1.66 0.70 -3.34
C GLY A 163 -2.93 0.29 -2.60
N PHE A 164 -2.89 0.36 -1.26
CA PHE A 164 -4.01 0.05 -0.39
C PHE A 164 -3.83 0.76 0.95
N GLY A 165 -4.94 1.07 1.61
CA GLY A 165 -5.00 1.77 2.89
C GLY A 165 -6.43 2.19 3.19
#